data_AF-A0A257PM13-F1
#
_entry.id   AF-A0A257PM13-F1
#
_cell.length_a   1.000
_cell.length_b   1.000
_cell.length_c   1.000
_cell.angle_alpha   90.00
_cell.angle_beta   90.00
_cell.angle_gamma   90.00
#
_symmetry.space_group_name_H-M   'P 1'
#
loop_
_entity.id
_entity.type
_entity.pdbx_description
1 polymer ?
#
loop_
_entity_poly.entity_id
_entity_poly.type
_entity_poly.pdbx_seq_one_letter_code
_entity_poly.pdbx_strand_id
1 'polypeptide(L)' 'QKAPEVTAIATADWPTPARRPADSRLDCAKLAEVFGVTLPPWRESLGPVVAALLATDGALPRH' A
#
# COMPACT_ATOMS: atom_id res chain seq x y z
N GLN A 1 16.68 -15.34 3.95
CA GLN A 1 15.25 -15.75 4.05
C GLN A 1 14.68 -15.75 2.63
N LYS A 2 13.91 -16.77 2.23
CA LYS A 2 13.24 -16.82 0.91
C LYS A 2 11.88 -16.13 1.04
N ALA A 3 11.50 -15.30 0.06
CA ALA A 3 10.17 -14.70 0.04
C ALA A 3 9.10 -15.80 -0.11
N PRO A 4 7.96 -15.69 0.60
CA PRO A 4 6.85 -16.64 0.44
C PRO A 4 6.26 -16.54 -0.97
N GLU A 5 5.65 -17.63 -1.42
CA GLU A 5 4.88 -17.64 -2.67
C GLU A 5 3.55 -16.91 -2.47
N VAL A 6 3.19 -16.05 -3.43
CA VAL A 6 1.96 -15.25 -3.38
C VAL A 6 1.08 -15.63 -4.57
N THR A 7 -0.11 -16.17 -4.28
CA THR A 7 -1.08 -16.61 -5.29
C THR A 7 -2.27 -15.66 -5.32
N ALA A 8 -2.69 -15.26 -6.52
CA ALA A 8 -3.87 -14.41 -6.71
C ALA A 8 -5.18 -15.20 -6.46
N ILE A 9 -6.15 -14.54 -5.83
CA ILE A 9 -7.50 -15.07 -5.59
C ILE A 9 -8.54 -14.00 -5.95
N ALA A 10 -9.79 -14.40 -6.17
CA ALA A 10 -10.88 -13.45 -6.35
C ALA A 10 -11.33 -12.87 -5.01
N THR A 11 -11.94 -11.69 -5.02
CA THR A 11 -12.56 -11.10 -3.82
C THR A 11 -13.63 -12.01 -3.23
N ALA A 12 -14.32 -12.80 -4.06
CA ALA A 12 -15.35 -13.74 -3.61
C ALA A 12 -14.78 -14.93 -2.81
N ASP A 13 -13.50 -15.27 -3.04
CA ASP A 13 -12.82 -16.36 -2.33
C ASP A 13 -12.46 -15.96 -0.89
N TRP A 14 -12.55 -14.65 -0.56
CA TRP A 14 -12.32 -14.11 0.79
C TRP A 14 -13.38 -13.08 1.19
N PRO A 15 -14.57 -13.53 1.62
CA PRO A 15 -15.69 -12.64 1.93
C PRO A 15 -15.40 -11.82 3.20
N THR A 16 -15.57 -10.49 3.10
CA THR A 16 -15.50 -9.59 4.25
C THR A 16 -16.86 -8.99 4.57
N PRO A 17 -17.17 -8.66 5.84
CA PRO A 17 -18.47 -8.10 6.22
C PRO A 17 -18.86 -6.81 5.47
N ALA A 18 -17.88 -5.96 5.17
CA ALA A 18 -18.08 -4.74 4.39
C ALA A 18 -17.90 -5.01 2.89
N ARG A 19 -18.80 -4.47 2.07
CA ARG A 19 -18.68 -4.52 0.61
C ARG A 19 -17.50 -3.67 0.14
N ARG A 20 -16.61 -4.27 -0.65
CA ARG A 20 -15.47 -3.58 -1.26
C ARG A 20 -15.80 -3.25 -2.73
N PRO A 21 -15.59 -2.00 -3.17
CA PRO A 21 -15.68 -1.67 -4.59
C PRO A 21 -14.56 -2.36 -5.37
N ALA A 22 -14.83 -2.67 -6.65
CA ALA A 22 -13.86 -3.31 -7.53
C ALA A 22 -12.71 -2.37 -7.94
N ASP A 23 -12.94 -1.06 -7.94
CA ASP A 23 -11.95 -0.03 -8.22
C ASP A 23 -12.13 1.12 -7.20
N SER A 24 -11.04 1.43 -6.48
CA SER A 24 -10.98 2.50 -5.48
C SER A 24 -9.96 3.58 -5.85
N ARG A 25 -9.51 3.63 -7.11
CA ARG A 25 -8.54 4.65 -7.55
C ARG A 25 -9.16 6.04 -7.47
N LEU A 26 -8.34 7.01 -7.09
CA LEU A 26 -8.70 8.42 -7.00
C LEU A 26 -7.91 9.22 -8.05
N ASP A 27 -8.58 10.18 -8.68
CA ASP A 27 -7.92 11.20 -9.49
C ASP A 27 -7.44 12.34 -8.58
N CYS A 28 -6.13 12.55 -8.56
CA CYS A 28 -5.48 13.57 -7.75
C CYS A 28 -5.15 14.86 -8.54
N ALA A 29 -5.68 15.04 -9.76
CA ALA A 29 -5.41 16.23 -10.58
C ALA A 29 -5.79 17.53 -9.86
N LYS A 30 -6.94 17.57 -9.17
CA LYS A 30 -7.38 18.75 -8.41
C LYS A 30 -6.43 19.12 -7.26
N LEU A 31 -5.83 18.12 -6.61
CA LEU A 31 -4.84 18.35 -5.55
C LEU A 31 -3.59 19.03 -6.14
N ALA A 32 -3.16 18.60 -7.31
CA ALA A 32 -2.03 19.19 -8.02
C ALA A 32 -2.35 20.61 -8.52
N GLU A 33 -3.54 20.85 -9.09
CA GLU A 33 -3.94 22.16 -9.61
C GLU A 33 -4.06 23.21 -8.49
N VAL A 34 -4.76 22.86 -7.40
CA VAL A 34 -5.11 23.83 -6.36
C VAL A 34 -3.95 24.08 -5.39
N PHE A 35 -3.17 23.04 -5.09
CA PHE A 35 -2.15 23.10 -4.04
C PHE A 35 -0.73 22.87 -4.55
N GLY A 36 -0.53 22.56 -5.83
CA GLY A 36 0.79 22.21 -6.37
C GLY A 36 1.34 20.88 -5.84
N VAL A 37 0.50 20.06 -5.19
CA VAL A 37 0.93 18.81 -4.57
C VAL A 37 0.75 17.65 -5.53
N THR A 38 1.86 17.04 -5.94
CA THR A 38 1.88 15.82 -6.77
C THR A 38 2.35 14.63 -5.94
N LEU A 39 1.58 13.55 -5.94
CA LEU A 39 1.95 12.31 -5.26
C LEU A 39 2.87 11.48 -6.17
N PRO A 40 3.96 10.89 -5.66
CA PRO A 40 4.80 10.02 -6.46
C PRO A 40 4.07 8.72 -6.85
N PRO A 41 4.52 8.01 -7.89
CA PRO A 41 4.09 6.64 -8.14
C PRO A 41 4.29 5.78 -6.89
N TRP A 42 3.28 4.98 -6.53
CA TRP A 42 3.26 4.21 -5.27
C TRP A 42 4.48 3.29 -5.09
N ARG A 43 5.03 2.77 -6.20
CA ARG A 43 6.21 1.89 -6.18
C ARG A 43 7.45 2.61 -5.68
N GLU A 44 7.60 3.89 -6.02
CA GLU A 44 8.72 4.72 -5.59
C GLU A 44 8.59 5.09 -4.11
N SER A 45 7.37 5.40 -3.65
CA SER A 45 7.13 5.75 -2.24
C SER A 45 7.21 4.54 -1.29
N LEU A 46 6.84 3.34 -1.75
CA LEU A 46 6.81 2.14 -0.90
C LEU A 46 8.20 1.65 -0.49
N GLY A 47 9.19 1.76 -1.39
CA GLY A 47 10.55 1.25 -1.15
C GLY A 47 11.20 1.82 0.11
N PRO A 48 11.28 3.16 0.28
CA PRO A 48 11.84 3.79 1.48
C PRO A 48 11.13 3.38 2.77
N VAL A 49 9.80 3.23 2.76
CA VAL A 49 9.02 2.83 3.94
C VAL A 49 9.36 1.40 4.36
N VAL A 50 9.39 0.47 3.41
CA VAL A 50 9.77 -0.93 3.69
C VAL A 50 11.22 -1.00 4.19
N ALA A 51 12.13 -0.26 3.56
CA ALA A 51 13.53 -0.19 4.00
C ALA A 51 13.65 0.36 5.43
N ALA A 52 12.90 1.40 5.76
CA ALA A 52 12.87 1.98 7.12
C ALA A 52 12.39 0.96 8.15
N LEU A 53 11.29 0.24 7.87
CA LEU A 53 10.76 -0.80 8.76
C LEU A 53 11.76 -1.93 8.99
N LEU A 54 12.44 -2.38 7.94
CA LEU A 54 13.48 -3.41 8.05
C LEU A 54 14.71 -2.93 8.83
N ALA A 55 15.03 -1.63 8.76
CA ALA A 55 16.08 -1.02 9.56
C ALA A 55 15.67 -0.82 11.04
N THR A 56 14.36 -0.66 11.32
CA THR A 56 13.81 -0.51 12.68
C THR A 56 13.39 -1.81 13.33
N ASP A 57 13.58 -2.97 12.70
CA ASP A 57 13.26 -4.30 13.24
C ASP A 57 14.09 -4.69 14.49
N GLY A 58 14.96 -3.79 14.97
CA GLY A 58 15.58 -3.83 16.31
C GLY A 58 14.95 -2.92 17.38
N ALA A 59 13.95 -2.09 17.05
CA ALA A 59 13.44 -1.01 17.91
C ALA A 59 11.91 -0.99 18.11
N LEU A 60 11.12 -1.77 17.36
CA LEU A 60 9.70 -1.91 17.67
C LEU A 60 9.49 -2.97 18.75
N PRO A 61 8.74 -2.68 19.83
CA PRO A 61 8.40 -3.70 20.81
C PRO A 61 7.55 -4.78 20.14
N ARG A 62 8.07 -6.01 20.13
CA ARG A 62 7.29 -7.20 19.80
C ARG A 62 6.28 -7.39 20.92
N HIS A 63 5.00 -7.26 20.60
CA HIS A 63 3.92 -7.70 21.48
C HIS A 63 3.82 -9.22 21.44
#